data_AF-A0A928DKH4-F1
#
_entry.id   AF-A0A928DKH4-F1
#
_cell.length_a   1.000
_cell.length_b   1.000
_cell.length_c   1.000
_cell.angle_alpha   90.00
_cell.angle_beta   90.00
_cell.angle_gamma   90.00
#
_symmetry.space_group_name_H-M   'P 1'
#
loop_
_entity.id
_entity.type
_entity.pdbx_description
1 polymer ?
#
loop_
_entity_poly.entity_id
_entity_poly.type
_entity_poly.pdbx_seq_one_letter_code
_entity_poly.pdbx_strand_id
1 'polypeptide(L)'
;MSSEEIPLLPVRRLHNYVYCPRLFYLQWVENLFVANEDTVEGDAIHSRVDDPSRLKHEALTAEGGTLRSVALSSEKLRIAGVVDLLEKDAETGCVSLVDYKKGHPARNDSGDWEVKENDAVQLAAYALLLAESGVQVSAASVYYAAVKRHVSLELTDELFDKCKAYIAAAIEVAAQGNCPPPVEHFSRCLACSAYPICLPLESKAWAAGDVGRKTESETPRPPMPENDKGEILVVQNNRAAVGIRGGEVQVRLEGELVARHPLHQLQAVYLYGPVQVSAQAVTALMEHSIPVSYFSAAGRFIGMSGGLPLSGVDARMGQYRMWTLPDKRLVIASEIIKSKIHNQRVILMRNGNAPDSVLRELVRLRDSCSLQPGLGALRGVEGMSAALYFSHFSTMLKDPMGFGFDGRNRRPPRDPVNALLSLGYSILSKELTGMAYTVGLDPFLGFFHSPRYGRPALALDMMEEFRPLVVDSVVISLINRGEISRADFVETARGTMLKDSGRRQFWRAWARRLDTEVTHPAFGYRMSYRRMMEVQMRQLWRFCRGDVQFFHGFVTR
;
A
#
# COMPACT_ATOMS: atom_id res chain seq x y z
N MET A 1 -9.33 -13.26 20.89
CA MET A 1 -9.87 -12.33 21.91
C MET A 1 -11.19 -12.89 22.39
N SER A 2 -11.55 -12.74 23.66
CA SER A 2 -12.93 -13.05 24.06
C SER A 2 -13.87 -12.03 23.40
N SER A 3 -15.14 -12.38 23.20
CA SER A 3 -16.15 -11.47 22.61
C SER A 3 -16.36 -10.18 23.44
N GLU A 4 -15.99 -10.21 24.72
CA GLU A 4 -16.10 -9.09 25.66
C GLU A 4 -14.94 -8.08 25.51
N GLU A 5 -13.78 -8.47 24.97
CA GLU A 5 -12.64 -7.59 24.72
C GLU A 5 -12.79 -6.74 23.44
N ILE A 6 -13.74 -7.07 22.58
CA ILE A 6 -13.98 -6.35 21.33
C ILE A 6 -14.73 -5.05 21.67
N PRO A 7 -14.32 -3.88 21.15
CA PRO A 7 -15.10 -2.65 21.36
C PRO A 7 -16.49 -2.76 20.72
N LEU A 8 -17.44 -1.92 21.14
CA LEU A 8 -18.75 -1.84 20.50
C LEU A 8 -18.59 -1.66 18.98
N LEU A 9 -19.30 -2.48 18.20
CA LEU A 9 -19.25 -2.45 16.75
C LEU A 9 -19.84 -1.13 16.24
N PRO A 10 -19.07 -0.27 15.55
CA PRO A 10 -19.65 0.94 14.99
C PRO A 10 -20.65 0.57 13.88
N VAL A 11 -21.83 1.18 13.87
CA VAL A 11 -22.88 0.93 12.85
C VAL A 11 -22.34 1.18 11.43
N ARG A 12 -21.45 2.17 11.26
CA ARG A 12 -20.75 2.41 9.99
C ARG A 12 -19.86 1.24 9.55
N ARG A 13 -19.32 0.44 10.49
CA ARG A 13 -18.56 -0.78 10.20
C ARG A 13 -19.48 -1.96 9.91
N LEU A 14 -20.64 -2.05 10.55
CA LEU A 14 -21.67 -3.01 10.17
C LEU A 14 -22.11 -2.82 8.70
N HIS A 15 -22.28 -1.57 8.26
CA HIS A 15 -22.52 -1.23 6.85
C HIS A 15 -21.44 -1.82 5.92
N ASN A 16 -20.17 -1.69 6.31
CA ASN A 16 -19.07 -2.28 5.54
C ASN A 16 -19.10 -3.82 5.54
N TYR A 17 -19.55 -4.46 6.62
CA TYR A 17 -19.65 -5.92 6.69
C TYR A 17 -20.67 -6.45 5.69
N VAL A 18 -21.84 -5.83 5.65
CA VAL A 18 -22.90 -6.15 4.68
C VAL A 18 -22.43 -5.90 3.26
N TYR A 19 -21.64 -4.84 3.03
CA TYR A 19 -21.02 -4.61 1.72
C TYR A 19 -20.03 -5.71 1.35
N CYS A 20 -19.11 -6.03 2.27
CA CYS A 20 -18.10 -7.07 2.11
C CYS A 20 -17.45 -7.40 3.48
N PRO A 21 -17.54 -8.65 3.98
CA PRO A 21 -16.90 -9.05 5.24
C PRO A 21 -15.40 -8.78 5.29
N ARG A 22 -14.72 -8.88 4.14
CA ARG A 22 -13.29 -8.57 4.01
C ARG A 22 -13.00 -7.07 4.11
N LEU A 23 -13.84 -6.20 3.55
CA LEU A 23 -13.70 -4.75 3.70
C LEU A 23 -13.84 -4.35 5.18
N PHE A 24 -14.86 -4.90 5.84
CA PHE A 24 -15.07 -4.75 7.26
C PHE A 24 -13.85 -5.14 8.08
N TYR A 25 -13.29 -6.33 7.82
CA TYR A 25 -12.13 -6.83 8.55
C TYR A 25 -10.92 -5.91 8.36
N LEU A 26 -10.61 -5.53 7.10
CA LEU A 26 -9.48 -4.64 6.80
C LEU A 26 -9.63 -3.27 7.50
N GLN A 27 -10.82 -2.66 7.49
CA GLN A 27 -11.01 -1.33 8.06
C GLN A 27 -11.21 -1.30 9.57
N TRP A 28 -11.90 -2.29 10.15
CA TRP A 28 -12.22 -2.27 11.58
C TRP A 28 -11.22 -3.07 12.41
N VAL A 29 -10.93 -4.30 12.00
CA VAL A 29 -10.06 -5.20 12.77
C VAL A 29 -8.59 -4.83 12.55
N GLU A 30 -8.22 -4.51 11.31
CA GLU A 30 -6.84 -4.16 10.96
C GLU A 30 -6.57 -2.66 10.89
N ASN A 31 -7.59 -1.81 11.04
CA ASN A 31 -7.45 -0.36 10.98
C ASN A 31 -6.75 0.14 9.69
N LEU A 32 -6.92 -0.58 8.57
CA LEU A 32 -6.36 -0.23 7.27
C LEU A 32 -7.32 0.66 6.49
N PHE A 33 -6.94 1.94 6.36
CA PHE A 33 -7.63 2.93 5.55
C PHE A 33 -6.82 3.30 4.33
N VAL A 34 -7.49 3.33 3.18
CA VAL A 34 -6.98 3.96 1.97
C VAL A 34 -7.85 5.19 1.76
N ALA A 35 -7.25 6.35 1.83
CA ALA A 35 -7.90 7.60 1.46
C ALA A 35 -8.36 7.51 0.00
N ASN A 36 -9.63 7.79 -0.24
CA ASN A 36 -10.18 8.12 -1.55
C ASN A 36 -10.94 9.45 -1.46
N GLU A 37 -11.21 10.11 -2.58
CA GLU A 37 -11.94 11.40 -2.66
C GLU A 37 -13.24 11.35 -1.84
N ASP A 38 -13.93 10.20 -1.84
CA ASP A 38 -15.15 9.96 -1.07
C ASP A 38 -14.94 9.91 0.46
N THR A 39 -13.81 9.41 0.95
CA THR A 39 -13.52 9.28 2.40
C THR A 39 -12.87 10.54 2.98
N VAL A 40 -11.99 11.20 2.23
CA VAL A 40 -11.31 12.44 2.68
C VAL A 40 -12.30 13.60 2.84
N GLU A 41 -13.26 13.75 1.93
CA GLU A 41 -14.35 14.72 2.10
C GLU A 41 -15.36 14.28 3.17
N GLY A 42 -15.59 12.98 3.34
CA GLY A 42 -16.40 12.45 4.43
C GLY A 42 -15.84 12.87 5.78
N ASP A 43 -14.53 12.71 5.98
CA ASP A 43 -13.82 13.13 7.19
C ASP A 43 -13.86 14.66 7.39
N ALA A 44 -13.80 15.46 6.32
CA ALA A 44 -13.93 16.92 6.39
C ALA A 44 -15.37 17.41 6.69
N ILE A 45 -16.39 16.65 6.29
CA ILE A 45 -17.79 16.91 6.68
C ILE A 45 -18.01 16.44 8.14
N HIS A 46 -17.40 15.32 8.54
CA HIS A 46 -17.44 14.82 9.92
C HIS A 46 -16.66 15.69 10.91
N SER A 47 -15.59 16.37 10.49
CA SER A 47 -14.86 17.30 11.38
C SER A 47 -15.68 18.54 11.76
N ARG A 48 -16.78 18.82 11.06
CA ARG A 48 -17.79 19.82 11.44
C ARG A 48 -18.90 19.25 12.34
N VAL A 49 -18.92 17.93 12.51
CA VAL A 49 -19.87 17.13 13.29
C VAL A 49 -19.26 16.63 14.62
N ASP A 50 -17.97 16.89 14.86
CA ASP A 50 -17.22 16.51 16.07
C ASP A 50 -17.70 17.13 17.39
N ASP A 51 -18.86 17.82 17.39
CA ASP A 51 -19.64 18.10 18.60
C ASP A 51 -21.01 17.39 18.51
N PRO A 52 -21.04 16.03 18.50
CA PRO A 52 -22.27 15.27 18.35
C PRO A 52 -23.17 15.48 19.56
N SER A 53 -24.45 15.75 19.30
CA SER A 53 -25.44 15.86 20.37
C SER A 53 -25.70 14.48 20.97
N ARG A 54 -25.54 14.34 22.29
CA ARG A 54 -26.06 13.15 23.00
C ARG A 54 -27.57 13.28 23.07
N LEU A 55 -28.30 12.19 22.77
CA LEU A 55 -29.74 12.16 22.97
C LEU A 55 -30.02 12.41 24.47
N LYS A 56 -30.51 13.59 24.81
CA LYS A 56 -31.12 13.86 26.11
C LYS A 56 -32.61 13.61 25.95
N HIS A 57 -33.23 12.84 26.85
CA HIS A 57 -34.67 12.52 26.78
C HIS A 57 -35.58 13.77 26.64
N GLU A 58 -35.09 14.94 27.05
CA GLU A 58 -35.77 16.23 26.99
C GLU A 58 -35.75 16.91 25.59
N ALA A 59 -34.90 16.46 24.64
CA ALA A 59 -34.63 17.17 23.39
C ALA A 59 -35.63 16.91 22.25
N LEU A 60 -36.47 15.88 22.35
CA LEU A 60 -37.62 15.64 21.46
C LEU A 60 -38.89 16.19 22.10
N THR A 61 -38.97 17.51 22.27
CA THR A 61 -40.12 18.19 22.89
C THR A 61 -41.42 17.99 22.10
N ALA A 62 -42.55 18.39 22.70
CA ALA A 62 -43.90 18.12 22.22
C ALA A 62 -44.32 18.89 20.94
N GLU A 63 -43.54 19.85 20.45
CA GLU A 63 -43.93 20.77 19.35
C GLU A 63 -43.16 20.55 18.02
N GLY A 64 -42.76 19.31 17.76
CA GLY A 64 -41.93 18.98 16.59
C GLY A 64 -40.47 19.41 16.75
N GLY A 65 -39.56 18.79 16.00
CA GLY A 65 -38.14 19.09 16.15
C GLY A 65 -37.23 18.25 15.25
N THR A 66 -36.06 18.81 14.94
CA THR A 66 -35.03 18.16 14.16
C THR A 66 -33.79 17.98 15.01
N LEU A 67 -33.34 16.73 15.18
CA LEU A 67 -32.07 16.43 15.84
C LEU A 67 -31.07 15.95 14.80
N ARG A 68 -29.83 16.44 14.93
CA ARG A 68 -28.72 16.08 14.04
C ARG A 68 -27.61 15.43 14.84
N SER A 69 -26.94 14.46 14.22
CA SER A 69 -25.72 13.86 14.73
C SER A 69 -25.88 13.30 16.14
N VAL A 70 -26.91 12.46 16.32
CA VAL A 70 -27.28 11.88 17.61
C VAL A 70 -26.45 10.65 17.90
N ALA A 71 -25.60 10.71 18.92
CA ALA A 71 -24.78 9.56 19.34
C ALA A 71 -25.55 8.58 20.22
N LEU A 72 -25.55 7.30 19.85
CA LEU A 72 -26.24 6.20 20.53
C LEU A 72 -25.30 4.98 20.69
N SER A 73 -25.53 4.19 21.73
CA SER A 73 -24.77 2.96 22.01
C SER A 73 -25.62 1.96 22.77
N SER A 74 -25.38 0.68 22.51
CA SER A 74 -26.03 -0.43 23.22
C SER A 74 -25.02 -1.51 23.56
N GLU A 75 -24.84 -1.79 24.85
CA GLU A 75 -24.05 -2.93 25.30
C GLU A 75 -24.75 -4.26 25.02
N LYS A 76 -26.09 -4.28 25.04
CA LYS A 76 -26.87 -5.49 24.75
C LYS A 76 -26.74 -5.91 23.29
N LEU A 77 -26.85 -4.95 22.37
CA LEU A 77 -26.71 -5.19 20.93
C LEU A 77 -25.26 -5.17 20.47
N ARG A 78 -24.33 -4.74 21.34
CA ARG A 78 -22.89 -4.61 21.06
C ARG A 78 -22.57 -3.69 19.89
N ILE A 79 -23.37 -2.64 19.69
CA ILE A 79 -23.20 -1.65 18.62
C ILE A 79 -23.23 -0.22 19.15
N ALA A 80 -22.59 0.69 18.42
CA ALA A 80 -22.66 2.14 18.67
C ALA A 80 -22.65 2.91 17.35
N GLY A 81 -23.22 4.11 17.31
CA GLY A 81 -23.23 4.91 16.09
C GLY A 81 -23.81 6.29 16.28
N VAL A 82 -23.71 7.10 15.21
CA VAL A 82 -24.23 8.46 15.18
C VAL A 82 -25.28 8.53 14.09
N VAL A 83 -26.51 8.86 14.48
CA VAL A 83 -27.62 9.08 13.54
C VAL A 83 -27.48 10.46 12.91
N ASP A 84 -27.52 10.53 11.59
CA ASP A 84 -27.39 11.79 10.85
C ASP A 84 -28.52 12.77 11.16
N LEU A 85 -29.76 12.31 11.00
CA LEU A 85 -30.95 13.16 11.12
C LEU A 85 -32.15 12.37 11.67
N LEU A 86 -32.78 12.96 12.69
CA LEU A 86 -34.09 12.58 13.20
C LEU A 86 -35.03 13.76 13.05
N GLU A 87 -36.21 13.51 12.49
CA GLU A 87 -37.27 14.51 12.38
C GLU A 87 -38.48 14.00 13.15
N LYS A 88 -39.06 14.86 13.98
CA LYS A 88 -40.32 14.59 14.67
C LYS A 88 -41.38 15.49 14.06
N ASP A 89 -42.39 14.88 13.48
CA ASP A 89 -43.55 15.58 12.93
C ASP A 89 -44.36 16.23 14.05
N ALA A 90 -44.69 17.51 13.88
CA ALA A 90 -45.34 18.31 14.91
C ALA A 90 -46.82 17.96 15.10
N GLU A 91 -47.49 17.44 14.07
CA GLU A 91 -48.92 17.17 14.09
C GLU A 91 -49.22 15.73 14.55
N THR A 92 -48.43 14.78 14.08
CA THR A 92 -48.60 13.34 14.34
C THR A 92 -47.72 12.85 15.48
N GLY A 93 -46.67 13.59 15.84
CA GLY A 93 -45.66 13.16 16.81
C GLY A 93 -44.75 12.03 16.31
N CYS A 94 -44.92 11.60 15.06
CA CYS A 94 -44.17 10.54 14.42
C CYS A 94 -42.70 10.93 14.24
N VAL A 95 -41.79 10.01 14.59
CA VAL A 95 -40.35 10.20 14.39
C VAL A 95 -39.92 9.50 13.10
N SER A 96 -39.26 10.22 12.21
CA SER A 96 -38.63 9.73 10.99
C SER A 96 -37.10 9.76 11.10
N LEU A 97 -36.49 8.68 10.61
CA LEU A 97 -35.04 8.49 10.54
C LEU A 97 -34.56 8.72 9.12
N VAL A 98 -33.54 9.58 8.94
CA VAL A 98 -32.97 9.89 7.63
C VAL A 98 -31.45 9.74 7.66
N ASP A 99 -30.92 8.95 6.73
CA ASP A 99 -29.47 8.78 6.50
C ASP A 99 -29.06 9.44 5.18
N TYR A 100 -27.91 10.12 5.15
CA TYR A 100 -27.42 10.82 3.96
C TYR A 100 -26.30 10.05 3.27
N LYS A 101 -26.47 9.74 1.98
CA LYS A 101 -25.48 9.01 1.17
C LYS A 101 -25.11 9.79 -0.09
N LYS A 102 -23.81 9.82 -0.42
CA LYS A 102 -23.33 10.41 -1.68
C LYS A 102 -23.72 9.59 -2.91
N GLY A 103 -23.77 8.27 -2.80
CA GLY A 103 -23.94 7.35 -3.92
C GLY A 103 -25.34 7.29 -4.53
N HIS A 104 -25.56 6.31 -5.41
CA HIS A 104 -26.86 5.99 -6.00
C HIS A 104 -27.62 4.93 -5.20
N PRO A 105 -28.97 4.92 -5.22
CA PRO A 105 -29.78 3.79 -4.77
C PRO A 105 -29.57 2.54 -5.65
N ALA A 106 -30.05 1.38 -5.18
CA ALA A 106 -30.17 0.18 -6.01
C ALA A 106 -31.46 0.21 -6.84
N ARG A 107 -31.57 -0.69 -7.82
CA ARG A 107 -32.77 -0.89 -8.64
C ARG A 107 -33.33 -2.28 -8.31
N ASN A 108 -34.63 -2.34 -8.02
CA ASN A 108 -35.33 -3.62 -7.86
C ASN A 108 -35.64 -4.26 -9.23
N ASP A 109 -36.20 -5.47 -9.22
CA ASP A 109 -36.57 -6.21 -10.44
C ASP A 109 -37.58 -5.48 -11.33
N SER A 110 -38.40 -4.59 -10.74
CA SER A 110 -39.36 -3.74 -11.46
C SER A 110 -38.73 -2.47 -12.04
N GLY A 111 -37.44 -2.25 -11.78
CA GLY A 111 -36.71 -1.05 -12.21
C GLY A 111 -36.96 0.17 -11.34
N ASP A 112 -37.63 0.06 -10.19
CA ASP A 112 -37.80 1.15 -9.24
C ASP A 112 -36.58 1.32 -8.33
N TRP A 113 -36.42 2.52 -7.77
CA TRP A 113 -35.34 2.78 -6.83
C TRP A 113 -35.62 2.12 -5.47
N GLU A 114 -34.64 1.39 -4.97
CA GLU A 114 -34.67 0.75 -3.66
C GLU A 114 -33.43 1.11 -2.85
N VAL A 115 -33.57 1.07 -1.52
CA VAL A 115 -32.45 1.26 -0.60
C VAL A 115 -31.52 0.06 -0.71
N LYS A 116 -30.22 0.30 -0.84
CA LYS A 116 -29.22 -0.78 -0.86
C LYS A 116 -29.24 -1.54 0.46
N GLU A 117 -29.05 -2.85 0.39
CA GLU A 117 -29.07 -3.73 1.57
C GLU A 117 -28.20 -3.24 2.73
N ASN A 118 -26.97 -2.79 2.46
CA ASN A 118 -26.07 -2.27 3.48
C ASN A 118 -26.55 -0.94 4.09
N ASP A 119 -27.21 -0.07 3.32
CA ASP A 119 -27.83 1.15 3.83
C ASP A 119 -29.09 0.81 4.66
N ALA A 120 -29.88 -0.18 4.22
CA ALA A 120 -31.06 -0.66 4.93
C ALA A 120 -30.72 -1.27 6.31
N VAL A 121 -29.69 -2.12 6.38
CA VAL A 121 -29.19 -2.67 7.64
C VAL A 121 -28.64 -1.56 8.55
N GLN A 122 -28.01 -0.52 7.99
CA GLN A 122 -27.53 0.61 8.77
C GLN A 122 -28.68 1.37 9.43
N LEU A 123 -29.76 1.65 8.69
CA LEU A 123 -30.98 2.27 9.22
C LEU A 123 -31.66 1.39 10.27
N ALA A 124 -31.74 0.08 10.04
CA ALA A 124 -32.30 -0.86 11.00
C ALA A 124 -31.50 -0.88 12.32
N ALA A 125 -30.17 -0.83 12.25
CA ALA A 125 -29.30 -0.75 13.44
C ALA A 125 -29.54 0.54 14.24
N TYR A 126 -29.71 1.68 13.56
CA TYR A 126 -30.07 2.94 14.21
C TYR A 126 -31.47 2.90 14.84
N ALA A 127 -32.45 2.33 14.15
CA ALA A 127 -33.80 2.16 14.69
C ALA A 127 -33.81 1.26 15.94
N LEU A 128 -33.01 0.18 15.98
CA LEU A 128 -32.82 -0.65 17.18
C LEU A 128 -32.21 0.14 18.35
N LEU A 129 -31.18 0.95 18.09
CA LEU A 129 -30.55 1.81 19.09
C LEU A 129 -31.52 2.87 19.65
N LEU A 130 -32.35 3.45 18.77
CA LEU A 130 -33.38 4.41 19.16
C LEU A 130 -34.48 3.77 20.00
N ALA A 131 -34.94 2.57 19.60
CA ALA A 131 -35.94 1.83 20.35
C ALA A 131 -35.46 1.49 21.77
N GLU A 132 -34.20 1.09 21.95
CA GLU A 132 -33.59 0.87 23.28
C GLU A 132 -33.47 2.16 24.10
N SER A 133 -33.32 3.31 23.42
CA SER A 133 -33.34 4.64 24.03
C SER A 133 -34.76 5.18 24.27
N GLY A 134 -35.80 4.37 24.02
CA GLY A 134 -37.21 4.74 24.22
C GLY A 134 -37.84 5.55 23.08
N VAL A 135 -37.18 5.68 21.92
CA VAL A 135 -37.69 6.41 20.75
C VAL A 135 -38.15 5.41 19.68
N GLN A 136 -39.44 5.43 19.36
CA GLN A 136 -40.01 4.60 18.30
C GLN A 136 -39.97 5.32 16.95
N VAL A 137 -39.33 4.70 15.96
CA VAL A 137 -39.22 5.22 14.59
C VAL A 137 -40.40 4.73 13.77
N SER A 138 -41.14 5.66 13.18
CA SER A 138 -42.34 5.39 12.38
C SER A 138 -42.09 5.38 10.86
N ALA A 139 -41.01 6.00 10.41
CA ALA A 139 -40.59 6.01 9.01
C ALA A 139 -39.06 6.07 8.90
N ALA A 140 -38.49 5.41 7.89
CA ALA A 140 -37.06 5.48 7.60
C ALA A 140 -36.83 5.78 6.11
N SER A 141 -35.81 6.57 5.79
CA SER A 141 -35.41 6.82 4.41
C SER A 141 -33.92 7.10 4.27
N VAL A 142 -33.40 6.89 3.06
CA VAL A 142 -32.05 7.32 2.67
C VAL A 142 -32.15 8.43 1.64
N TYR A 143 -31.46 9.55 1.89
CA TYR A 143 -31.28 10.60 0.89
C TYR A 143 -30.02 10.30 0.06
N TYR A 144 -30.18 10.04 -1.23
CA TYR A 144 -29.08 9.79 -2.15
C TYR A 144 -28.73 11.05 -2.95
N ALA A 145 -27.59 11.67 -2.65
CA ALA A 145 -27.16 12.94 -3.24
C ALA A 145 -26.94 12.85 -4.76
N ALA A 146 -26.49 11.71 -5.28
CA ALA A 146 -26.26 11.52 -6.71
C ALA A 146 -27.55 11.64 -7.56
N VAL A 147 -28.72 11.36 -6.95
CA VAL A 147 -30.03 11.51 -7.59
C VAL A 147 -30.90 12.57 -6.93
N LYS A 148 -30.43 13.19 -5.85
CA LYS A 148 -31.13 14.19 -5.01
C LYS A 148 -32.55 13.75 -4.61
N ARG A 149 -32.70 12.50 -4.15
CA ARG A 149 -34.00 11.92 -3.78
C ARG A 149 -33.92 11.12 -2.48
N HIS A 150 -35.02 11.15 -1.73
CA HIS A 150 -35.29 10.21 -0.66
C HIS A 150 -35.82 8.90 -1.25
N VAL A 151 -35.30 7.79 -0.75
CA VAL A 151 -35.85 6.46 -1.01
C VAL A 151 -36.29 5.90 0.33
N SER A 152 -37.59 5.64 0.47
CA SER A 152 -38.19 5.15 1.70
C SER A 152 -37.81 3.69 1.95
N LEU A 153 -37.68 3.34 3.23
CA LEU A 153 -37.42 2.00 3.71
C LEU A 153 -38.49 1.62 4.74
N GLU A 154 -39.10 0.46 4.56
CA GLU A 154 -39.98 -0.12 5.55
C GLU A 154 -39.16 -0.86 6.62
N LEU A 155 -39.40 -0.53 7.89
CA LEU A 155 -38.74 -1.17 9.03
C LEU A 155 -39.55 -2.39 9.48
N THR A 156 -39.23 -3.56 8.92
CA THR A 156 -39.92 -4.82 9.23
C THR A 156 -39.19 -5.65 10.29
N ASP A 157 -39.90 -6.54 10.98
CA ASP A 157 -39.29 -7.51 11.91
C ASP A 157 -38.22 -8.38 11.23
N GLU A 158 -38.45 -8.75 9.95
CA GLU A 158 -37.47 -9.48 9.15
C GLU A 158 -36.17 -8.69 8.95
N LEU A 159 -36.26 -7.39 8.66
CA LEU A 159 -35.09 -6.53 8.52
C LEU A 159 -34.35 -6.39 9.86
N PHE A 160 -35.06 -6.30 10.98
CA PHE A 160 -34.45 -6.25 12.32
C PHE A 160 -33.73 -7.55 12.67
N ASP A 161 -34.32 -8.70 12.38
CA ASP A 161 -33.69 -10.00 12.65
C ASP A 161 -32.47 -10.22 11.74
N LYS A 162 -32.56 -9.82 10.48
CA LYS A 162 -31.43 -9.79 9.56
C LYS A 162 -30.31 -8.88 10.05
N CYS A 163 -30.64 -7.69 10.56
CA CYS A 163 -29.67 -6.77 11.17
C CYS A 163 -28.95 -7.40 12.37
N LYS A 164 -29.69 -8.02 13.30
CA LYS A 164 -29.11 -8.73 14.47
C LYS A 164 -28.19 -9.87 14.03
N ALA A 165 -28.58 -10.63 13.01
CA ALA A 165 -27.76 -11.70 12.45
C ALA A 165 -26.44 -11.16 11.87
N TYR A 166 -26.48 -10.04 11.13
CA TYR A 166 -25.26 -9.40 10.63
C TYR A 166 -24.36 -8.87 11.75
N ILE A 167 -24.93 -8.31 12.82
CA ILE A 167 -24.16 -7.86 13.99
C ILE A 167 -23.42 -9.04 14.60
N ALA A 168 -24.12 -10.15 14.85
CA ALA A 168 -23.52 -11.35 15.41
C ALA A 168 -22.39 -11.90 14.52
N ALA A 169 -22.63 -12.01 13.21
CA ALA A 169 -21.63 -12.52 12.26
C ALA A 169 -20.43 -11.57 12.10
N ALA A 170 -20.64 -10.26 12.16
CA ALA A 170 -19.56 -9.26 12.12
C ALA A 170 -18.66 -9.35 13.37
N ILE A 171 -19.27 -9.47 14.55
CA ILE A 171 -18.54 -9.65 15.81
C ILE A 171 -17.76 -10.96 15.79
N GLU A 172 -18.35 -12.05 15.30
CA GLU A 172 -17.68 -13.35 15.17
C GLU A 172 -16.44 -13.25 14.27
N VAL A 173 -16.57 -12.63 13.09
CA VAL A 173 -15.44 -12.42 12.16
C VAL A 173 -14.31 -11.61 12.81
N ALA A 174 -14.64 -10.58 13.59
CA ALA A 174 -13.64 -9.82 14.32
C ALA A 174 -12.96 -10.65 15.43
N ALA A 175 -13.74 -11.50 16.13
CA ALA A 175 -13.24 -12.34 17.21
C ALA A 175 -12.28 -13.44 16.72
N GLN A 176 -12.58 -14.05 15.57
CA GLN A 176 -11.78 -15.12 14.98
C GLN A 176 -10.38 -14.67 14.57
N GLY A 177 -10.22 -13.37 14.25
CA GLY A 177 -8.93 -12.82 13.86
C GLY A 177 -8.40 -13.34 12.52
N ASN A 178 -9.24 -13.98 11.70
CA ASN A 178 -8.89 -14.42 10.36
C ASN A 178 -9.57 -13.53 9.31
N CYS A 179 -8.78 -12.99 8.38
CA CYS A 179 -9.30 -12.13 7.32
C CYS A 179 -10.20 -12.96 6.37
N PRO A 180 -11.48 -12.61 6.17
CA PRO A 180 -12.36 -13.34 5.26
C PRO A 180 -11.80 -13.35 3.83
N PRO A 181 -12.02 -14.42 3.03
CA PRO A 181 -11.55 -14.47 1.65
C PRO A 181 -12.19 -13.37 0.79
N PRO A 182 -11.59 -13.00 -0.35
CA PRO A 182 -12.20 -12.07 -1.30
C PRO A 182 -13.56 -12.57 -1.78
N VAL A 183 -14.55 -11.68 -1.84
CA VAL A 183 -15.88 -11.97 -2.39
C VAL A 183 -15.84 -12.16 -3.91
N GLU A 184 -16.79 -12.91 -4.45
CA GLU A 184 -16.81 -13.27 -5.89
C GLU A 184 -17.29 -12.14 -6.81
N HIS A 185 -18.03 -11.15 -6.29
CA HIS A 185 -18.61 -10.06 -7.08
C HIS A 185 -17.60 -8.95 -7.42
N PHE A 186 -16.80 -9.16 -8.46
CA PHE A 186 -15.70 -8.27 -8.85
C PHE A 186 -16.13 -6.82 -9.18
N SER A 187 -17.35 -6.59 -9.67
CA SER A 187 -17.86 -5.24 -9.99
C SER A 187 -17.91 -4.31 -8.77
N ARG A 188 -18.28 -4.84 -7.59
CA ARG A 188 -18.27 -4.09 -6.32
C ARG A 188 -16.84 -3.79 -5.86
N CYS A 189 -15.88 -4.67 -6.16
CA CYS A 189 -14.50 -4.47 -5.77
C CYS A 189 -13.88 -3.25 -6.47
N LEU A 190 -14.23 -2.96 -7.72
CA LEU A 190 -13.65 -1.84 -8.47
C LEU A 190 -14.00 -0.45 -7.89
N ALA A 191 -15.13 -0.34 -7.18
CA ALA A 191 -15.56 0.87 -6.48
C ALA A 191 -15.20 0.86 -4.97
N CYS A 192 -14.54 -0.20 -4.49
CA CYS A 192 -14.20 -0.34 -3.09
C CYS A 192 -12.94 0.47 -2.75
N SER A 193 -12.99 1.29 -1.70
CA SER A 193 -11.81 2.06 -1.25
C SER A 193 -10.65 1.16 -0.84
N ALA A 194 -10.92 -0.05 -0.33
CA ALA A 194 -9.88 -1.00 0.01
C ALA A 194 -9.32 -1.78 -1.20
N TYR A 195 -9.80 -1.56 -2.44
CA TYR A 195 -9.34 -2.30 -3.62
C TYR A 195 -7.80 -2.35 -3.77
N PRO A 196 -7.06 -1.22 -3.60
CA PRO A 196 -5.61 -1.22 -3.72
C PRO A 196 -4.90 -2.09 -2.67
N ILE A 197 -5.49 -2.31 -1.50
CA ILE A 197 -4.85 -3.09 -0.43
C ILE A 197 -5.40 -4.52 -0.36
N CYS A 198 -6.68 -4.69 -0.68
CA CYS A 198 -7.41 -5.93 -0.66
C CYS A 198 -6.90 -6.87 -1.75
N LEU A 199 -6.62 -6.33 -2.94
CA LEU A 199 -6.12 -7.07 -4.10
C LEU A 199 -6.92 -8.37 -4.31
N PRO A 200 -8.24 -8.28 -4.57
CA PRO A 200 -9.14 -9.43 -4.48
C PRO A 200 -8.83 -10.51 -5.52
N LEU A 201 -8.51 -10.12 -6.76
CA LEU A 201 -8.16 -11.08 -7.83
C LEU A 201 -6.81 -11.72 -7.57
N GLU A 202 -5.85 -10.91 -7.15
CA GLU A 202 -4.49 -11.33 -6.88
C GLU A 202 -4.48 -12.27 -5.68
N SER A 203 -5.18 -11.92 -4.60
CA SER A 203 -5.36 -12.76 -3.42
C SER A 203 -5.98 -14.11 -3.78
N LYS A 204 -7.01 -14.12 -4.65
CA LYS A 204 -7.62 -15.37 -5.13
C LYS A 204 -6.62 -16.22 -5.92
N ALA A 205 -5.87 -15.61 -6.84
CA ALA A 205 -4.86 -16.30 -7.63
C ALA A 205 -3.71 -16.85 -6.78
N TRP A 206 -3.23 -16.08 -5.79
CA TRP A 206 -2.17 -16.49 -4.86
C TRP A 206 -2.63 -17.58 -3.90
N ALA A 207 -3.91 -17.64 -3.56
CA ALA A 207 -4.48 -18.75 -2.80
C ALA A 207 -4.57 -20.04 -3.62
N ALA A 208 -4.96 -19.94 -4.90
CA ALA A 208 -5.11 -21.09 -5.79
C ALA A 208 -3.80 -21.61 -6.40
N GLY A 209 -2.73 -20.79 -6.40
CA GLY A 209 -1.49 -21.11 -7.10
C GLY A 209 -1.55 -20.88 -8.62
N ASP A 210 -2.60 -20.22 -9.11
CA ASP A 210 -2.89 -20.01 -10.55
C ASP A 210 -2.16 -18.78 -11.14
N VAL A 211 -0.97 -18.46 -10.64
CA VAL A 211 -0.20 -17.27 -11.05
C VAL A 211 0.53 -17.56 -12.36
N GLY A 212 -0.19 -17.57 -13.48
CA GLY A 212 0.39 -17.87 -14.79
C GLY A 212 -0.59 -18.32 -15.88
N ARG A 213 -1.80 -18.77 -15.51
CA ARG A 213 -2.89 -18.84 -16.49
C ARG A 213 -3.34 -17.41 -16.74
N LYS A 214 -3.34 -16.98 -18.01
CA LYS A 214 -4.16 -15.83 -18.42
C LYS A 214 -5.58 -16.20 -18.02
N THR A 215 -6.05 -15.71 -16.89
CA THR A 215 -7.48 -15.66 -16.67
C THR A 215 -8.00 -14.74 -17.78
N GLU A 216 -9.03 -15.18 -18.50
CA GLU A 216 -9.78 -14.34 -19.46
C GLU A 216 -10.50 -13.16 -18.77
N SER A 217 -10.16 -12.90 -17.51
CA SER A 217 -10.63 -11.84 -16.66
C SER A 217 -10.11 -10.51 -17.19
N GLU A 218 -10.93 -9.86 -18.00
CA GLU A 218 -10.91 -8.43 -18.23
C GLU A 218 -10.83 -7.73 -16.86
N THR A 219 -9.62 -7.36 -16.46
CA THR A 219 -9.43 -6.42 -15.36
C THR A 219 -9.22 -5.06 -16.01
N PRO A 220 -10.27 -4.24 -16.21
CA PRO A 220 -10.13 -2.99 -16.94
C PRO A 220 -9.34 -1.93 -16.17
N ARG A 221 -9.15 -2.09 -14.85
CA ARG A 221 -8.50 -1.08 -14.01
C ARG A 221 -7.44 -1.69 -13.07
N PRO A 222 -6.21 -1.16 -13.05
CA PRO A 222 -5.20 -1.59 -12.08
C PRO A 222 -5.61 -1.17 -10.66
N PRO A 223 -5.22 -1.93 -9.62
CA PRO A 223 -5.43 -1.54 -8.23
C PRO A 223 -4.48 -0.41 -7.85
N MET A 224 -4.77 0.82 -8.28
CA MET A 224 -4.01 2.02 -7.94
C MET A 224 -4.75 2.83 -6.86
N PRO A 225 -4.07 3.24 -5.77
CA PRO A 225 -4.56 4.31 -4.92
C PRO A 225 -4.70 5.60 -5.75
N GLU A 226 -5.57 6.53 -5.34
CA GLU A 226 -5.77 7.79 -6.07
C GLU A 226 -4.51 8.67 -6.12
N ASN A 227 -3.61 8.55 -5.13
CA ASN A 227 -2.37 9.33 -5.01
C ASN A 227 -1.13 8.66 -5.65
N ASP A 228 -1.29 7.63 -6.49
CA ASP A 228 -0.16 6.89 -7.10
C ASP A 228 0.67 7.74 -8.09
N LYS A 229 0.25 8.98 -8.37
CA LYS A 229 0.92 9.97 -9.27
C LYS A 229 1.69 11.08 -8.54
N GLY A 230 1.87 10.99 -7.23
CA GLY A 230 2.57 12.01 -6.46
C GLY A 230 4.09 12.11 -6.73
N GLU A 231 4.69 13.20 -6.25
CA GLU A 231 6.08 13.58 -6.44
C GLU A 231 6.99 13.10 -5.30
N ILE A 232 8.27 12.90 -5.60
CA ILE A 232 9.33 12.69 -4.60
C ILE A 232 10.12 13.98 -4.44
N LEU A 233 10.08 14.58 -3.26
CA LEU A 233 10.87 15.77 -2.95
C LEU A 233 12.27 15.37 -2.52
N VAL A 234 13.30 15.77 -3.28
CA VAL A 234 14.71 15.54 -2.93
C VAL A 234 15.39 16.87 -2.57
N VAL A 235 15.85 16.98 -1.32
CA VAL A 235 16.57 18.15 -0.81
C VAL A 235 18.02 17.77 -0.50
N GLN A 236 18.96 18.41 -1.17
CA GLN A 236 20.39 18.02 -1.12
C GLN A 236 21.35 19.18 -0.82
N ASN A 237 20.82 20.38 -0.56
CA ASN A 237 21.64 21.53 -0.23
C ASN A 237 21.81 21.63 1.31
N ASN A 238 23.05 21.70 1.78
CA ASN A 238 23.42 21.76 3.19
C ASN A 238 22.90 23.00 3.94
N ARG A 239 22.42 24.03 3.22
CA ARG A 239 21.81 25.25 3.78
C ARG A 239 20.30 25.31 3.60
N ALA A 240 19.69 24.24 3.08
CA ALA A 240 18.26 24.19 2.90
C ALA A 240 17.54 23.88 4.22
N ALA A 241 16.36 24.48 4.39
CA ALA A 241 15.43 24.22 5.46
C ALA A 241 14.06 23.81 4.89
N VAL A 242 13.51 22.71 5.40
CA VAL A 242 12.19 22.18 5.03
C VAL A 242 11.19 22.47 6.15
N GLY A 243 10.09 23.12 5.79
CA GLY A 243 9.00 23.46 6.70
C GLY A 243 7.63 23.13 6.11
N ILE A 244 6.56 23.41 6.86
CA ILE A 244 5.18 23.29 6.39
C ILE A 244 4.42 24.58 6.66
N ARG A 245 3.57 25.00 5.72
CA ARG A 245 2.65 26.13 5.88
C ARG A 245 1.44 25.96 4.97
N GLY A 246 0.23 26.08 5.51
CA GLY A 246 -1.02 26.04 4.71
C GLY A 246 -1.25 24.73 3.95
N GLY A 247 -0.84 23.58 4.52
CA GLY A 247 -0.94 22.28 3.85
C GLY A 247 0.12 22.02 2.76
N GLU A 248 1.10 22.91 2.62
CA GLU A 248 2.21 22.78 1.67
C GLU A 248 3.55 22.60 2.39
N VAL A 249 4.36 21.68 1.90
CA VAL A 249 5.78 21.56 2.26
C VAL A 249 6.56 22.64 1.51
N GLN A 250 7.33 23.42 2.27
CA GLN A 250 8.14 24.53 1.75
C GLN A 250 9.62 24.23 1.91
N VAL A 251 10.39 24.42 0.85
CA VAL A 251 11.86 24.37 0.90
C VAL A 251 12.38 25.79 0.81
N ARG A 252 13.19 26.20 1.80
CA ARG A 252 13.87 27.48 1.83
C ARG A 252 15.38 27.29 1.73
N LEU A 253 16.05 28.16 0.99
CA LEU A 253 17.50 28.23 0.93
C LEU A 253 17.92 29.60 1.45
N GLU A 254 18.66 29.62 2.57
CA GLU A 254 19.12 30.88 3.19
C GLU A 254 18.00 31.89 3.50
N GLY A 255 16.80 31.37 3.83
CA GLY A 255 15.61 32.16 4.15
C GLY A 255 14.67 32.38 2.97
N GLU A 256 15.15 32.28 1.73
CA GLU A 256 14.38 32.46 0.50
C GLU A 256 13.60 31.19 0.14
N LEU A 257 12.33 31.34 -0.25
CA LEU A 257 11.50 30.22 -0.68
C LEU A 257 11.91 29.77 -2.09
N VAL A 258 12.35 28.52 -2.21
CA VAL A 258 12.83 27.94 -3.49
C VAL A 258 11.90 26.87 -4.06
N ALA A 259 11.07 26.24 -3.24
CA ALA A 259 10.06 25.28 -3.71
C ALA A 259 8.87 25.20 -2.74
N ARG A 260 7.69 24.87 -3.28
CA ARG A 260 6.46 24.54 -2.55
C ARG A 260 5.81 23.31 -3.18
N HIS A 261 5.35 22.38 -2.35
CA HIS A 261 4.68 21.17 -2.79
C HIS A 261 3.47 20.90 -1.88
N PRO A 262 2.25 20.75 -2.43
CA PRO A 262 1.10 20.34 -1.65
C PRO A 262 1.34 18.96 -1.01
N LEU A 263 0.96 18.79 0.26
CA LEU A 263 1.18 17.53 0.98
C LEU A 263 0.57 16.33 0.27
N HIS A 264 -0.68 16.45 -0.21
CA HIS A 264 -1.39 15.37 -0.90
C HIS A 264 -0.73 14.92 -2.21
N GLN A 265 0.19 15.73 -2.76
CA GLN A 265 0.96 15.38 -3.95
C GLN A 265 2.30 14.73 -3.61
N LEU A 266 2.76 14.73 -2.36
CA LEU A 266 4.05 14.15 -2.01
C LEU A 266 3.92 12.67 -1.65
N GLN A 267 4.80 11.84 -2.23
CA GLN A 267 4.93 10.42 -1.89
C GLN A 267 6.06 10.15 -0.91
N ALA A 268 7.12 10.95 -0.96
CA ALA A 268 8.27 10.81 -0.07
C ALA A 268 9.11 12.09 -0.04
N VAL A 269 9.87 12.28 1.03
CA VAL A 269 10.86 13.36 1.16
C VAL A 269 12.24 12.79 1.45
N TYR A 270 13.24 13.12 0.63
CA TYR A 270 14.63 12.67 0.81
C TYR A 270 15.55 13.82 1.16
N LEU A 271 16.25 13.70 2.29
CA LEU A 271 17.14 14.72 2.83
C LEU A 271 18.60 14.24 2.74
N TYR A 272 19.43 14.97 2.01
CA TYR A 272 20.85 14.64 1.77
C TYR A 272 21.78 15.61 2.47
N GLY A 273 22.59 15.09 3.39
CA GLY A 273 23.49 15.89 4.18
C GLY A 273 22.77 16.63 5.32
N PRO A 274 23.37 17.71 5.86
CA PRO A 274 22.83 18.46 6.98
C PRO A 274 21.69 19.41 6.57
N VAL A 275 20.60 18.88 6.02
CA VAL A 275 19.38 19.64 5.73
C VAL A 275 18.60 19.86 7.01
N GLN A 276 18.10 21.08 7.25
CA GLN A 276 17.21 21.36 8.38
C GLN A 276 15.77 20.95 8.02
N VAL A 277 15.06 20.34 8.97
CA VAL A 277 13.62 20.06 8.83
C VAL A 277 12.93 20.45 10.13
N SER A 278 11.81 21.18 10.03
CA SER A 278 11.05 21.57 11.22
C SER A 278 10.25 20.39 11.80
N ALA A 279 10.04 20.39 13.11
CA ALA A 279 9.23 19.36 13.78
C ALA A 279 7.81 19.31 13.19
N GLN A 280 7.21 20.47 12.90
CA GLN A 280 5.89 20.60 12.30
C GLN A 280 5.81 19.92 10.93
N ALA A 281 6.86 20.05 10.10
CA ALA A 281 6.91 19.38 8.81
C ALA A 281 6.99 17.87 8.97
N VAL A 282 7.85 17.37 9.88
CA VAL A 282 7.96 15.93 10.17
C VAL A 282 6.63 15.36 10.67
N THR A 283 5.98 16.03 11.63
CA THR A 283 4.68 15.60 12.17
C THR A 283 3.63 15.51 11.07
N ALA A 284 3.48 16.57 10.27
CA ALA A 284 2.48 16.59 9.22
C ALA A 284 2.74 15.52 8.13
N LEU A 285 4.01 15.29 7.78
CA LEU A 285 4.40 14.22 6.86
C LEU A 285 4.06 12.83 7.43
N MET A 286 4.29 12.59 8.72
CA MET A 286 3.92 11.34 9.40
C MET A 286 2.41 11.11 9.41
N GLU A 287 1.62 12.14 9.75
CA GLU A 287 0.14 12.07 9.77
C GLU A 287 -0.44 11.75 8.38
N HIS A 288 0.21 12.23 7.32
CA HIS A 288 -0.17 11.95 5.94
C HIS A 288 0.47 10.67 5.37
N SER A 289 1.17 9.87 6.19
CA SER A 289 1.88 8.65 5.77
C SER A 289 2.94 8.88 4.69
N ILE A 290 3.59 10.05 4.69
CA ILE A 290 4.66 10.43 3.75
C ILE A 290 6.01 10.21 4.45
N PRO A 291 6.80 9.19 4.06
CA PRO A 291 8.08 8.90 4.71
C PRO A 291 9.13 9.96 4.40
N VAL A 292 9.94 10.29 5.41
CA VAL A 292 11.15 11.12 5.27
C VAL A 292 12.38 10.25 5.43
N SER A 293 13.26 10.22 4.42
CA SER A 293 14.50 9.46 4.45
C SER A 293 15.72 10.37 4.55
N TYR A 294 16.63 10.01 5.46
CA TYR A 294 17.84 10.78 5.78
C TYR A 294 19.08 10.09 5.20
N PHE A 295 19.88 10.83 4.45
CA PHE A 295 21.10 10.36 3.80
C PHE A 295 22.28 11.24 4.19
N SER A 296 23.48 10.65 4.22
CA SER A 296 24.72 11.42 4.30
C SER A 296 24.92 12.26 3.05
N ALA A 297 25.82 13.24 3.11
CA ALA A 297 26.21 14.01 1.92
C ALA A 297 26.78 13.13 0.80
N ALA A 298 27.32 11.96 1.11
CA ALA A 298 27.80 10.98 0.12
C ALA A 298 26.72 9.99 -0.37
N GLY A 299 25.45 10.20 0.03
CA GLY A 299 24.31 9.36 -0.35
C GLY A 299 24.19 8.04 0.38
N ARG A 300 24.95 7.84 1.47
CA ARG A 300 24.74 6.69 2.36
C ARG A 300 23.48 6.95 3.19
N PHE A 301 22.48 6.09 3.09
CA PHE A 301 21.30 6.16 3.96
C PHE A 301 21.67 6.03 5.44
N ILE A 302 21.02 6.84 6.28
CA ILE A 302 21.21 6.91 7.73
C ILE A 302 19.98 6.34 8.43
N GLY A 303 18.79 6.83 8.10
CA GLY A 303 17.55 6.47 8.78
C GLY A 303 16.32 6.98 8.04
N MET A 304 15.14 6.67 8.56
CA MET A 304 13.87 7.20 8.06
C MET A 304 12.97 7.58 9.23
N SER A 305 12.05 8.49 8.98
CA SER A 305 10.92 8.80 9.86
C SER A 305 9.63 8.62 9.08
N GLY A 306 8.59 8.14 9.76
CA GLY A 306 7.30 7.82 9.18
C GLY A 306 6.28 7.54 10.28
N GLY A 307 5.01 7.51 9.89
CA GLY A 307 3.94 7.11 10.80
C GLY A 307 4.13 5.69 11.33
N LEU A 308 3.48 5.39 12.45
CA LEU A 308 3.44 4.03 12.98
C LEU A 308 2.64 3.13 12.02
N PRO A 309 3.03 1.85 11.87
CA PRO A 309 2.27 0.93 11.05
C PRO A 309 0.88 0.74 11.68
N LEU A 310 -0.17 0.95 10.87
CA LEU A 310 -1.55 0.80 11.30
C LEU A 310 -1.95 -0.67 11.55
N SER A 311 -1.27 -1.61 10.87
CA SER A 311 -1.58 -3.04 10.87
C SER A 311 -0.31 -3.92 10.78
N GLY A 312 -0.52 -5.23 10.76
CA GLY A 312 0.48 -6.24 10.40
C GLY A 312 1.19 -6.90 11.58
N VAL A 313 0.72 -6.75 12.82
CA VAL A 313 1.28 -7.49 13.96
C VAL A 313 1.20 -9.01 13.72
N ASP A 314 0.05 -9.49 13.26
CA ASP A 314 -0.19 -10.87 12.84
C ASP A 314 0.67 -11.29 11.65
N ALA A 315 0.87 -10.41 10.65
CA ALA A 315 1.81 -10.66 9.58
C ALA A 315 3.26 -10.78 10.11
N ARG A 316 3.70 -9.94 11.06
CA ARG A 316 5.02 -10.07 11.72
C ARG A 316 5.13 -11.36 12.53
N MET A 317 4.12 -11.71 13.31
CA MET A 317 4.08 -12.99 14.03
C MET A 317 4.18 -14.17 13.06
N GLY A 318 3.44 -14.11 11.95
CA GLY A 318 3.50 -15.06 10.86
C GLY A 318 4.88 -15.12 10.20
N GLN A 319 5.51 -13.97 9.98
CA GLN A 319 6.86 -13.84 9.44
C GLN A 319 7.89 -14.49 10.37
N TYR A 320 7.84 -14.21 11.69
CA TYR A 320 8.70 -14.83 12.70
C TYR A 320 8.49 -16.34 12.74
N ARG A 321 7.25 -16.81 12.74
CA ARG A 321 6.90 -18.24 12.69
C ARG A 321 7.44 -18.91 11.42
N MET A 322 7.26 -18.31 10.25
CA MET A 322 7.77 -18.88 9.01
C MET A 322 9.29 -18.89 8.97
N TRP A 323 9.94 -17.91 9.60
CA TRP A 323 11.38 -17.86 9.68
C TRP A 323 11.99 -18.99 10.52
N THR A 324 11.24 -19.57 11.46
CA THR A 324 11.71 -20.75 12.20
C THR A 324 11.55 -22.06 11.42
N LEU A 325 10.89 -22.04 10.26
CA LEU A 325 10.65 -23.21 9.41
C LEU A 325 11.61 -23.22 8.19
N PRO A 326 12.65 -24.08 8.17
CA PRO A 326 13.66 -24.10 7.10
C PRO A 326 13.06 -24.29 5.69
N ASP A 327 12.09 -25.19 5.56
CA ASP A 327 11.48 -25.51 4.26
C ASP A 327 10.69 -24.32 3.70
N LYS A 328 9.93 -23.63 4.55
CA LYS A 328 9.16 -22.44 4.14
C LYS A 328 10.08 -21.29 3.75
N ARG A 329 11.18 -21.10 4.48
CA ARG A 329 12.21 -20.11 4.10
C ARG A 329 12.82 -20.42 2.75
N LEU A 330 13.15 -21.68 2.51
CA LEU A 330 13.76 -22.11 1.26
C LEU A 330 12.83 -21.91 0.06
N VAL A 331 11.53 -22.18 0.21
CA VAL A 331 10.52 -21.93 -0.83
C VAL A 331 10.50 -20.46 -1.24
N ILE A 332 10.34 -19.53 -0.27
CA ILE A 332 10.32 -18.08 -0.56
C ILE A 332 11.64 -17.64 -1.19
N ALA A 333 12.77 -18.02 -0.57
CA ALA A 333 14.09 -17.65 -1.06
C ALA A 333 14.33 -18.15 -2.50
N SER A 334 13.86 -19.35 -2.83
CA SER A 334 14.00 -19.92 -4.18
C SER A 334 13.23 -19.11 -5.21
N GLU A 335 12.00 -18.72 -4.90
CA GLU A 335 11.17 -17.89 -5.81
C GLU A 335 11.77 -16.49 -6.05
N ILE A 336 12.34 -15.87 -5.01
CA ILE A 336 13.05 -14.59 -5.12
C ILE A 336 14.26 -14.72 -6.06
N ILE A 337 15.10 -15.74 -5.85
CA ILE A 337 16.32 -15.92 -6.65
C ILE A 337 15.99 -16.35 -8.09
N LYS A 338 14.97 -17.20 -8.31
CA LYS A 338 14.48 -17.49 -9.66
C LYS A 338 14.11 -16.22 -10.41
N SER A 339 13.34 -15.36 -9.76
CA SER A 339 12.84 -14.12 -10.35
C SER A 339 13.96 -13.14 -10.66
N LYS A 340 14.95 -13.01 -9.76
CA LYS A 340 16.20 -12.29 -10.01
C LYS A 340 16.89 -12.78 -11.28
N ILE A 341 17.18 -14.09 -11.37
CA ILE A 341 17.92 -14.68 -12.49
C ILE A 341 17.15 -14.50 -13.80
N HIS A 342 15.83 -14.69 -13.77
CA HIS A 342 14.96 -14.46 -14.90
C HIS A 342 15.04 -13.00 -15.39
N ASN A 343 14.89 -12.03 -14.48
CA ASN A 343 14.93 -10.61 -14.83
C ASN A 343 16.33 -10.17 -15.31
N GLN A 344 17.40 -10.72 -14.73
CA GLN A 344 18.78 -10.53 -15.21
C GLN A 344 18.97 -11.06 -16.63
N ARG A 345 18.42 -12.23 -16.93
CA ARG A 345 18.45 -12.80 -18.28
C ARG A 345 17.68 -11.92 -19.27
N VAL A 346 16.47 -11.49 -18.92
CA VAL A 346 15.63 -10.65 -19.79
C VAL A 346 16.32 -9.32 -20.12
N ILE A 347 16.93 -8.65 -19.15
CA ILE A 347 17.61 -7.39 -19.43
C ILE A 347 18.86 -7.58 -20.29
N LEU A 348 19.64 -8.65 -20.08
CA LEU A 348 20.79 -9.02 -20.92
C LEU A 348 20.35 -9.28 -22.36
N MET A 349 19.28 -10.05 -22.58
CA MET A 349 18.75 -10.32 -23.91
C MET A 349 18.31 -9.06 -24.65
N ARG A 350 17.76 -8.08 -23.92
CA ARG A 350 17.20 -6.86 -24.51
C ARG A 350 18.23 -5.80 -24.81
N ASN A 351 19.27 -5.69 -23.99
CA ASN A 351 20.18 -4.55 -24.03
C ASN A 351 21.62 -4.94 -24.37
N GLY A 352 22.00 -6.21 -24.20
CA GLY A 352 23.37 -6.68 -24.33
C GLY A 352 23.59 -7.62 -25.49
N ASN A 353 24.82 -8.11 -25.60
CA ASN A 353 25.28 -9.04 -26.64
C ASN A 353 25.86 -10.32 -26.02
N ALA A 354 25.19 -10.85 -24.98
CA ALA A 354 25.62 -12.07 -24.31
C ALA A 354 25.42 -13.29 -25.23
N PRO A 355 26.38 -14.25 -25.29
CA PRO A 355 26.22 -15.47 -26.08
C PRO A 355 25.00 -16.31 -25.64
N ASP A 356 24.38 -17.02 -26.58
CA ASP A 356 23.24 -17.91 -26.28
C ASP A 356 23.56 -18.97 -25.21
N SER A 357 24.81 -19.43 -25.13
CA SER A 357 25.26 -20.35 -24.08
C SER A 357 25.10 -19.76 -22.69
N VAL A 358 25.40 -18.47 -22.52
CA VAL A 358 25.23 -17.72 -21.27
C VAL A 358 23.76 -17.60 -20.91
N LEU A 359 22.91 -17.26 -21.88
CA LEU A 359 21.47 -17.13 -21.68
C LEU A 359 20.81 -18.46 -21.32
N ARG A 360 21.27 -19.57 -21.90
CA ARG A 360 20.83 -20.94 -21.56
C ARG A 360 21.29 -21.35 -20.16
N GLU A 361 22.53 -21.01 -19.78
CA GLU A 361 23.02 -21.33 -18.45
C GLU A 361 22.25 -20.56 -17.36
N LEU A 362 21.88 -19.30 -17.60
CA LEU A 362 21.00 -18.56 -16.68
C LEU A 362 19.62 -19.23 -16.52
N VAL A 363 19.05 -19.80 -17.59
CA VAL A 363 17.82 -20.60 -17.50
C VAL A 363 18.03 -21.84 -16.63
N ARG A 364 19.11 -22.59 -16.87
CA ARG A 364 19.45 -23.78 -16.09
C ARG A 364 19.61 -23.46 -14.61
N LEU A 365 20.34 -22.39 -14.28
CA LEU A 365 20.54 -21.93 -12.91
C LEU A 365 19.20 -21.54 -12.25
N ARG A 366 18.35 -20.78 -12.96
CA ARG A 366 17.00 -20.43 -12.50
C ARG A 366 16.18 -21.68 -12.17
N ASP A 367 16.10 -22.63 -13.09
CA ASP A 367 15.25 -23.82 -12.94
C ASP A 367 15.78 -24.76 -11.84
N SER A 368 17.09 -24.71 -11.57
CA SER A 368 17.71 -25.46 -10.47
C SER A 368 17.41 -24.91 -9.06
N CYS A 369 16.91 -23.68 -8.92
CA CYS A 369 16.71 -23.04 -7.61
C CYS A 369 15.76 -23.83 -6.69
N SER A 370 14.67 -24.39 -7.23
CA SER A 370 13.72 -25.20 -6.44
C SER A 370 14.24 -26.56 -6.03
N LEU A 371 15.35 -27.01 -6.62
CA LEU A 371 15.95 -28.31 -6.36
C LEU A 371 17.08 -28.22 -5.32
N GLN A 372 17.39 -27.02 -4.84
CA GLN A 372 18.48 -26.83 -3.89
C GLN A 372 18.11 -27.40 -2.52
N PRO A 373 19.00 -28.14 -1.84
CA PRO A 373 18.70 -28.77 -0.55
C PRO A 373 18.68 -27.80 0.63
N GLY A 374 18.95 -26.51 0.40
CA GLY A 374 19.00 -25.50 1.46
C GLY A 374 19.55 -24.16 1.02
N LEU A 375 19.47 -23.17 1.91
CA LEU A 375 19.87 -21.78 1.64
C LEU A 375 21.36 -21.64 1.26
N GLY A 376 22.23 -22.52 1.78
CA GLY A 376 23.66 -22.52 1.43
C GLY A 376 23.89 -22.84 -0.06
N ALA A 377 23.27 -23.91 -0.55
CA ALA A 377 23.35 -24.31 -1.95
C ALA A 377 22.67 -23.27 -2.88
N LEU A 378 21.53 -22.73 -2.45
CA LEU A 378 20.84 -21.65 -3.18
C LEU A 378 21.70 -20.38 -3.31
N ARG A 379 22.49 -20.01 -2.29
CA ARG A 379 23.46 -18.91 -2.38
C ARG A 379 24.57 -19.21 -3.40
N GLY A 380 24.94 -20.47 -3.58
CA GLY A 380 25.84 -20.88 -4.66
C GLY A 380 25.26 -20.56 -6.03
N VAL A 381 23.99 -20.91 -6.27
CA VAL A 381 23.28 -20.59 -7.52
C VAL A 381 23.16 -19.08 -7.74
N GLU A 382 22.82 -18.31 -6.70
CA GLU A 382 22.80 -16.84 -6.75
C GLU A 382 24.18 -16.25 -7.10
N GLY A 383 25.25 -16.76 -6.49
CA GLY A 383 26.61 -16.31 -6.75
C GLY A 383 27.06 -16.60 -8.19
N MET A 384 26.82 -17.81 -8.70
CA MET A 384 27.15 -18.20 -10.07
C MET A 384 26.39 -17.37 -11.10
N SER A 385 25.08 -17.22 -10.93
CA SER A 385 24.25 -16.40 -11.83
C SER A 385 24.64 -14.93 -11.80
N ALA A 386 24.95 -14.37 -10.62
CA ALA A 386 25.42 -12.99 -10.50
C ALA A 386 26.79 -12.79 -11.18
N ALA A 387 27.73 -13.71 -11.01
CA ALA A 387 29.04 -13.65 -11.67
C ALA A 387 28.88 -13.67 -13.20
N LEU A 388 28.05 -14.57 -13.71
CA LEU A 388 27.76 -14.70 -15.14
C LEU A 388 27.05 -13.45 -15.71
N TYR A 389 26.12 -12.87 -14.96
CA TYR A 389 25.43 -11.64 -15.33
C TYR A 389 26.39 -10.45 -15.40
N PHE A 390 27.19 -10.23 -14.34
CA PHE A 390 28.07 -9.07 -14.28
C PHE A 390 29.28 -9.16 -15.21
N SER A 391 29.74 -10.36 -15.60
CA SER A 391 30.78 -10.50 -16.63
C SER A 391 30.31 -10.05 -18.02
N HIS A 392 29.00 -10.04 -18.28
CA HIS A 392 28.41 -9.60 -19.54
C HIS A 392 27.68 -8.24 -19.44
N PHE A 393 27.69 -7.59 -18.27
CA PHE A 393 26.97 -6.34 -18.06
C PHE A 393 27.47 -5.21 -18.95
N SER A 394 28.79 -5.13 -19.17
CA SER A 394 29.42 -4.13 -20.05
C SER A 394 28.88 -4.19 -21.48
N THR A 395 28.42 -5.35 -21.96
CA THR A 395 27.82 -5.49 -23.29
C THR A 395 26.51 -4.71 -23.45
N MET A 396 25.85 -4.34 -22.34
CA MET A 396 24.64 -3.52 -22.35
C MET A 396 24.92 -2.01 -22.44
N LEU A 397 26.18 -1.62 -22.32
CA LEU A 397 26.61 -0.22 -22.35
C LEU A 397 27.11 0.10 -23.76
N LYS A 398 26.45 1.04 -24.45
CA LYS A 398 26.76 1.43 -25.84
C LYS A 398 27.99 2.35 -25.98
N ASP A 399 28.96 2.17 -25.07
CA ASP A 399 30.01 3.13 -24.69
C ASP A 399 30.60 4.02 -25.80
N PRO A 400 30.41 5.36 -25.72
CA PRO A 400 31.30 6.36 -26.32
C PRO A 400 32.23 7.06 -25.30
N MET A 401 32.27 6.66 -24.02
CA MET A 401 32.84 7.41 -22.88
C MET A 401 34.02 6.70 -22.14
N GLY A 402 34.32 5.44 -22.43
CA GLY A 402 35.47 4.71 -21.90
C GLY A 402 35.35 4.38 -20.41
N PHE A 403 34.13 4.17 -19.86
CA PHE A 403 33.91 4.03 -18.41
C PHE A 403 34.57 2.80 -17.76
N GLY A 404 35.03 1.81 -18.53
CA GLY A 404 35.78 0.64 -18.04
C GLY A 404 35.03 -0.15 -16.97
N PHE A 405 34.28 -1.19 -17.35
CA PHE A 405 33.57 -2.05 -16.39
C PHE A 405 34.13 -3.46 -16.40
N ASP A 406 35.01 -3.75 -15.44
CA ASP A 406 35.62 -5.08 -15.22
C ASP A 406 34.87 -5.87 -14.12
N GLY A 407 33.54 -5.83 -14.19
CA GLY A 407 32.65 -6.49 -13.24
C GLY A 407 32.30 -5.68 -11.99
N ARG A 408 31.50 -6.31 -11.12
CA ARG A 408 30.94 -5.66 -9.92
C ARG A 408 31.98 -5.62 -8.80
N ASN A 409 32.48 -4.43 -8.46
CA ASN A 409 33.28 -4.19 -7.25
C ASN A 409 32.49 -3.38 -6.20
N ARG A 410 32.71 -3.65 -4.91
CA ARG A 410 31.93 -3.05 -3.81
C ARG A 410 32.85 -2.39 -2.79
N ARG A 411 32.45 -1.21 -2.31
CA ARG A 411 32.90 -0.53 -1.08
C ARG A 411 34.43 -0.44 -0.87
N PRO A 412 35.08 0.65 -1.34
CA PRO A 412 34.50 1.71 -2.16
C PRO A 412 34.39 1.31 -3.64
N PRO A 413 33.38 1.81 -4.38
CA PRO A 413 33.36 1.68 -5.84
C PRO A 413 34.63 2.26 -6.45
N ARG A 414 35.21 1.58 -7.42
CA ARG A 414 36.47 2.00 -8.08
C ARG A 414 36.25 2.66 -9.44
N ASP A 415 35.02 2.59 -9.95
CA ASP A 415 34.65 3.13 -11.25
C ASP A 415 33.24 3.76 -11.20
N PRO A 416 32.92 4.64 -12.16
CA PRO A 416 31.64 5.34 -12.22
C PRO A 416 30.40 4.43 -12.31
N VAL A 417 30.47 3.31 -13.03
CA VAL A 417 29.32 2.38 -13.17
C VAL A 417 29.01 1.73 -11.83
N ASN A 418 30.04 1.23 -11.14
CA ASN A 418 29.89 0.67 -9.80
C ASN A 418 29.44 1.73 -8.78
N ALA A 419 29.80 3.00 -8.95
CA ALA A 419 29.29 4.08 -8.11
C ALA A 419 27.78 4.28 -8.30
N LEU A 420 27.29 4.33 -9.54
CA LEU A 420 25.86 4.44 -9.86
C LEU A 420 25.05 3.23 -9.37
N LEU A 421 25.53 2.01 -9.65
CA LEU A 421 24.88 0.78 -9.17
C LEU A 421 24.82 0.73 -7.64
N SER A 422 25.89 1.15 -6.97
CA SER A 422 25.92 1.18 -5.49
C SER A 422 24.96 2.20 -4.92
N LEU A 423 24.84 3.38 -5.53
CA LEU A 423 23.85 4.39 -5.14
C LEU A 423 22.43 3.86 -5.33
N GLY A 424 22.11 3.32 -6.52
CA GLY A 424 20.79 2.80 -6.84
C GLY A 424 20.36 1.62 -5.97
N TYR A 425 21.22 0.61 -5.73
CA TYR A 425 20.88 -0.47 -4.80
C TYR A 425 20.71 0.03 -3.37
N SER A 426 21.46 1.07 -2.97
CA SER A 426 21.30 1.65 -1.64
C SER A 426 19.95 2.36 -1.51
N ILE A 427 19.49 3.09 -2.54
CA ILE A 427 18.19 3.76 -2.53
C ILE A 427 17.05 2.72 -2.60
N LEU A 428 17.15 1.73 -3.50
CA LEU A 428 16.13 0.69 -3.66
C LEU A 428 15.90 -0.10 -2.36
N SER A 429 16.99 -0.49 -1.68
CA SER A 429 16.89 -1.17 -0.38
C SER A 429 16.11 -0.36 0.65
N LYS A 430 16.11 0.97 0.54
CA LYS A 430 15.48 1.87 1.52
C LYS A 430 14.04 2.16 1.21
N GLU A 431 13.70 2.33 -0.06
CA GLU A 431 12.33 2.29 -0.55
C GLU A 431 11.63 1.02 -0.04
N LEU A 432 12.26 -0.14 -0.26
CA LEU A 432 11.70 -1.42 0.19
C LEU A 432 11.70 -1.61 1.71
N THR A 433 12.63 -0.98 2.44
CA THR A 433 12.60 -0.96 3.91
C THR A 433 11.37 -0.21 4.42
N GLY A 434 11.10 0.97 3.85
CA GLY A 434 9.94 1.80 4.21
C GLY A 434 8.63 1.13 3.83
N MET A 435 8.56 0.55 2.62
CA MET A 435 7.40 -0.21 2.17
C MET A 435 7.12 -1.42 3.07
N ALA A 436 8.14 -2.23 3.38
CA ALA A 436 7.99 -3.39 4.27
C ALA A 436 7.44 -2.96 5.64
N TYR A 437 8.01 -1.90 6.22
CA TYR A 437 7.56 -1.36 7.50
C TYR A 437 6.11 -0.87 7.44
N THR A 438 5.75 -0.13 6.39
CA THR A 438 4.42 0.49 6.21
C THR A 438 3.33 -0.55 5.99
N VAL A 439 3.60 -1.60 5.20
CA VAL A 439 2.62 -2.70 5.05
C VAL A 439 2.53 -3.57 6.31
N GLY A 440 3.43 -3.37 7.28
CA GLY A 440 3.40 -4.03 8.56
C GLY A 440 4.30 -5.26 8.67
N LEU A 441 5.24 -5.50 7.76
CA LEU A 441 6.28 -6.54 7.89
C LEU A 441 7.47 -6.03 8.72
N ASP A 442 8.30 -6.95 9.22
CA ASP A 442 9.61 -6.62 9.82
C ASP A 442 10.68 -6.53 8.71
N PRO A 443 11.22 -5.32 8.40
CA PRO A 443 12.21 -5.16 7.33
C PRO A 443 13.55 -5.85 7.60
N PHE A 444 13.83 -6.22 8.84
CA PHE A 444 15.11 -6.78 9.27
C PHE A 444 15.12 -8.31 9.28
N LEU A 445 13.96 -8.95 9.12
CA LEU A 445 13.85 -10.42 9.11
C LEU A 445 13.68 -10.99 7.69
N GLY A 446 14.79 -11.26 7.02
CA GLY A 446 14.83 -11.87 5.69
C GLY A 446 14.72 -13.40 5.70
N PHE A 447 14.16 -13.95 4.62
CA PHE A 447 14.02 -15.38 4.35
C PHE A 447 15.29 -15.96 3.69
N PHE A 448 15.93 -15.21 2.78
CA PHE A 448 17.16 -15.59 2.08
C PHE A 448 18.42 -14.99 2.74
N HIS A 449 18.45 -13.66 2.91
CA HIS A 449 19.52 -12.98 3.62
C HIS A 449 19.36 -13.16 5.13
N SER A 450 20.43 -13.62 5.79
CA SER A 450 20.42 -13.74 7.24
C SER A 450 20.34 -12.35 7.90
N PRO A 451 19.54 -12.20 8.98
CA PRO A 451 19.55 -11.01 9.80
C PRO A 451 20.97 -10.74 10.32
N ARG A 452 21.42 -9.48 10.21
CA ARG A 452 22.64 -8.97 10.84
C ARG A 452 22.29 -7.62 11.45
N TYR A 453 22.91 -7.26 12.57
CA TYR A 453 22.64 -6.00 13.24
C TYR A 453 22.67 -4.81 12.26
N GLY A 454 21.57 -4.05 12.20
CA GLY A 454 21.43 -2.86 11.36
C GLY A 454 21.25 -3.12 9.84
N ARG A 455 21.11 -4.37 9.38
CA ARG A 455 20.92 -4.71 7.96
C ARG A 455 19.46 -5.12 7.70
N PRO A 456 18.70 -4.38 6.85
CA PRO A 456 17.30 -4.71 6.55
C PRO A 456 17.23 -5.93 5.63
N ALA A 457 17.33 -7.13 6.19
CA ALA A 457 17.49 -8.36 5.42
C ALA A 457 16.28 -8.67 4.53
N LEU A 458 15.05 -8.42 4.98
CA LEU A 458 13.86 -8.61 4.16
C LEU A 458 13.86 -7.66 2.96
N ALA A 459 14.18 -6.38 3.17
CA ALA A 459 14.23 -5.42 2.09
C ALA A 459 15.27 -5.82 1.03
N LEU A 460 16.38 -6.45 1.44
CA LEU A 460 17.38 -6.97 0.52
C LEU A 460 16.92 -8.20 -0.25
N ASP A 461 16.12 -9.08 0.38
CA ASP A 461 15.50 -10.21 -0.30
C ASP A 461 14.56 -9.71 -1.39
N MET A 462 13.57 -8.88 -1.02
CA MET A 462 12.59 -8.35 -1.95
C MET A 462 13.24 -7.49 -3.05
N MET A 463 14.37 -6.84 -2.75
CA MET A 463 15.11 -6.06 -3.73
C MET A 463 15.60 -6.91 -4.90
N GLU A 464 15.97 -8.18 -4.68
CA GLU A 464 16.59 -9.02 -5.71
C GLU A 464 15.73 -9.17 -6.98
N GLU A 465 14.40 -9.18 -6.84
CA GLU A 465 13.45 -9.22 -7.97
C GLU A 465 13.53 -7.95 -8.84
N PHE A 466 13.78 -6.80 -8.21
CA PHE A 466 13.70 -5.48 -8.82
C PHE A 466 15.06 -4.86 -9.17
N ARG A 467 16.20 -5.43 -8.74
CA ARG A 467 17.54 -4.91 -9.07
C ARG A 467 17.76 -4.71 -10.57
N PRO A 468 17.51 -5.72 -11.42
CA PRO A 468 17.74 -5.57 -12.86
C PRO A 468 16.73 -4.58 -13.46
N LEU A 469 15.50 -4.63 -12.95
CA LEU A 469 14.37 -3.90 -13.49
C LEU A 469 14.40 -2.42 -13.15
N VAL A 470 14.88 -2.03 -11.97
CA VAL A 470 14.89 -0.63 -11.54
C VAL A 470 16.29 -0.08 -11.64
N VAL A 471 17.22 -0.59 -10.82
CA VAL A 471 18.55 0.00 -10.65
C VAL A 471 19.39 -0.16 -11.90
N ASP A 472 19.55 -1.39 -12.39
CA ASP A 472 20.42 -1.66 -13.52
C ASP A 472 19.90 -0.95 -14.78
N SER A 473 18.57 -0.97 -14.97
CA SER A 473 17.89 -0.23 -16.03
C SER A 473 18.13 1.29 -15.97
N VAL A 474 18.12 1.90 -14.78
CA VAL A 474 18.45 3.33 -14.60
C VAL A 474 19.90 3.60 -15.00
N VAL A 475 20.84 2.77 -14.53
CA VAL A 475 22.27 2.95 -14.83
C VAL A 475 22.54 2.80 -16.33
N ILE A 476 22.02 1.74 -16.95
CA ILE A 476 22.12 1.51 -18.40
C ILE A 476 21.53 2.69 -19.17
N SER A 477 20.35 3.17 -18.78
CA SER A 477 19.68 4.28 -19.47
C SER A 477 20.45 5.60 -19.36
N LEU A 478 20.97 5.93 -18.17
CA LEU A 478 21.75 7.15 -17.95
C LEU A 478 22.99 7.18 -18.85
N ILE A 479 23.71 6.06 -18.93
CA ILE A 479 24.93 5.95 -19.72
C ILE A 479 24.59 5.95 -21.21
N ASN A 480 23.68 5.09 -21.65
CA ASN A 480 23.37 4.92 -23.08
C ASN A 480 22.70 6.15 -23.71
N ARG A 481 22.05 7.00 -22.90
CA ARG A 481 21.47 8.27 -23.36
C ARG A 481 22.44 9.45 -23.26
N GLY A 482 23.65 9.24 -22.74
CA GLY A 482 24.61 10.33 -22.51
C GLY A 482 24.13 11.35 -21.48
N GLU A 483 23.17 11.00 -20.62
CA GLU A 483 22.70 11.87 -19.55
C GLU A 483 23.81 12.05 -18.50
N ILE A 484 24.69 11.06 -18.31
CA ILE A 484 25.81 11.16 -17.37
C ILE A 484 27.16 11.02 -18.05
N SER A 485 28.15 11.78 -17.57
CA SER A 485 29.51 11.83 -18.13
C SER A 485 30.58 11.62 -17.05
N ARG A 486 31.84 11.38 -17.45
CA ARG A 486 32.98 11.32 -16.51
C ARG A 486 33.13 12.59 -15.67
N ALA A 487 32.73 13.75 -16.21
CA ALA A 487 32.80 15.02 -15.50
C ALA A 487 31.88 15.07 -14.26
N ASP A 488 30.87 14.22 -14.20
CA ASP A 488 29.94 14.11 -13.07
C ASP A 488 30.50 13.31 -11.89
N PHE A 489 31.73 12.80 -11.98
CA PHE A 489 32.36 12.00 -10.95
C PHE A 489 33.61 12.67 -10.38
N VAL A 490 33.93 12.30 -9.14
CA VAL A 490 35.21 12.54 -8.50
C VAL A 490 35.83 11.18 -8.22
N GLU A 491 36.91 10.87 -8.90
CA GLU A 491 37.69 9.65 -8.70
C GLU A 491 38.85 9.97 -7.76
N THR A 492 38.96 9.22 -6.66
CA THR A 492 40.02 9.39 -5.65
C THR A 492 40.60 8.02 -5.29
N ALA A 493 41.73 8.00 -4.58
CA ALA A 493 42.26 6.77 -3.98
C ALA A 493 41.27 6.09 -3.00
N ARG A 494 40.29 6.84 -2.47
CA ARG A 494 39.22 6.34 -1.60
C ARG A 494 38.01 5.82 -2.40
N GLY A 495 38.08 5.81 -3.72
CA GLY A 495 37.05 5.38 -4.66
C GLY A 495 36.37 6.52 -5.40
N THR A 496 35.34 6.16 -6.14
CA THR A 496 34.60 7.02 -7.07
C THR A 496 33.29 7.50 -6.46
N MET A 497 33.10 8.81 -6.47
CA MET A 497 31.92 9.49 -5.91
C MET A 497 31.20 10.31 -6.98
N LEU A 498 29.88 10.40 -6.87
CA LEU A 498 29.03 11.17 -7.78
C LEU A 498 28.92 12.63 -7.29
N LYS A 499 29.19 13.60 -8.16
CA LYS A 499 28.99 15.03 -7.90
C LYS A 499 27.50 15.39 -7.85
N ASP A 500 27.19 16.60 -7.38
CA ASP A 500 25.83 17.14 -7.31
C ASP A 500 25.12 17.17 -8.66
N SER A 501 25.84 17.50 -9.74
CA SER A 501 25.32 17.47 -11.11
C SER A 501 24.84 16.06 -11.46
N GLY A 502 25.72 15.06 -11.34
CA GLY A 502 25.42 13.66 -11.59
C GLY A 502 24.30 13.11 -10.70
N ARG A 503 24.25 13.50 -9.42
CA ARG A 503 23.17 13.12 -8.50
C ARG A 503 21.80 13.63 -8.95
N ARG A 504 21.71 14.88 -9.42
CA ARG A 504 20.45 15.41 -9.99
C ARG A 504 19.99 14.60 -11.20
N GLN A 505 20.92 14.21 -12.07
CA GLN A 505 20.59 13.41 -13.25
C GLN A 505 20.11 12.01 -12.85
N PHE A 506 20.81 11.38 -11.89
CA PHE A 506 20.42 10.10 -11.31
C PHE A 506 19.01 10.15 -10.76
N TRP A 507 18.67 11.17 -9.97
CA TRP A 507 17.32 11.30 -9.37
C TRP A 507 16.21 11.47 -10.39
N ARG A 508 16.46 12.26 -11.44
CA ARG A 508 15.49 12.39 -12.55
C ARG A 508 15.26 11.05 -13.24
N ALA A 509 16.33 10.30 -13.52
CA ALA A 509 16.21 8.97 -14.12
C ALA A 509 15.54 7.95 -13.18
N TRP A 510 15.84 8.03 -11.88
CA TRP A 510 15.23 7.20 -10.84
C TRP A 510 13.73 7.41 -10.75
N ALA A 511 13.28 8.66 -10.62
CA ALA A 511 11.85 9.00 -10.56
C ALA A 511 11.11 8.51 -11.82
N ARG A 512 11.62 8.85 -13.01
CA ARG A 512 11.06 8.36 -14.28
C ARG A 512 10.97 6.83 -14.33
N ARG A 513 11.94 6.12 -13.76
CA ARG A 513 11.91 4.66 -13.73
C ARG A 513 10.85 4.12 -12.79
N LEU A 514 10.72 4.68 -11.60
CA LEU A 514 9.69 4.24 -10.65
C LEU A 514 8.27 4.48 -11.17
N ASP A 515 8.07 5.57 -11.91
CA ASP A 515 6.79 5.93 -12.55
C ASP A 515 6.52 5.17 -13.86
N THR A 516 7.51 4.44 -14.38
CA THR A 516 7.33 3.65 -15.60
C THR A 516 6.29 2.56 -15.35
N GLU A 517 5.18 2.63 -16.07
CA GLU A 517 4.15 1.60 -16.04
C GLU A 517 4.57 0.34 -16.78
N VAL A 518 4.50 -0.80 -16.09
CA VAL A 518 4.76 -2.12 -16.64
C VAL A 518 3.55 -3.04 -16.49
N THR A 519 3.39 -3.96 -17.43
CA THR A 519 2.31 -4.95 -17.40
C THR A 519 2.61 -6.02 -16.35
N HIS A 520 1.65 -6.27 -15.45
CA HIS A 520 1.77 -7.36 -14.49
C HIS A 520 1.77 -8.71 -15.23
N PRO A 521 2.79 -9.58 -15.04
CA PRO A 521 2.96 -10.79 -15.84
C PRO A 521 1.82 -11.81 -15.69
N ALA A 522 1.15 -11.80 -14.53
CA ALA A 522 0.05 -12.71 -14.21
C ALA A 522 -1.34 -12.12 -14.46
N PHE A 523 -1.50 -10.79 -14.41
CA PHE A 523 -2.82 -10.14 -14.36
C PHE A 523 -3.08 -9.18 -15.54
N GLY A 524 -2.07 -8.85 -16.35
CA GLY A 524 -2.26 -8.14 -17.61
C GLY A 524 -2.49 -6.62 -17.51
N TYR A 525 -2.97 -6.09 -16.38
CA TYR A 525 -3.06 -4.64 -16.17
C TYR A 525 -1.67 -4.00 -16.01
N ARG A 526 -1.61 -2.67 -16.17
CA ARG A 526 -0.38 -1.87 -16.05
C ARG A 526 -0.34 -1.11 -14.73
N MET A 527 0.82 -1.04 -14.09
CA MET A 527 1.06 -0.18 -12.92
C MET A 527 2.54 0.20 -12.84
N SER A 528 2.84 1.25 -12.09
CA SER A 528 4.21 1.75 -11.89
C SER A 528 5.10 0.70 -11.19
N TYR A 529 6.42 0.80 -11.35
CA TYR A 529 7.34 -0.07 -10.60
C TYR A 529 7.22 0.12 -9.09
N ARG A 530 6.98 1.37 -8.65
CA ARG A 530 6.70 1.66 -7.23
C ARG A 530 5.53 0.80 -6.74
N ARG A 531 4.44 0.80 -7.50
CA ARG A 531 3.24 0.04 -7.16
C ARG A 531 3.45 -1.47 -7.23
N MET A 532 4.20 -1.97 -8.21
CA MET A 532 4.59 -3.38 -8.29
C MET A 532 5.34 -3.85 -7.04
N MET A 533 6.27 -3.03 -6.52
CA MET A 533 7.01 -3.35 -5.30
C MET A 533 6.11 -3.43 -4.07
N GLU A 534 5.15 -2.51 -3.93
CA GLU A 534 4.18 -2.56 -2.83
C GLU A 534 3.25 -3.78 -2.94
N VAL A 535 2.74 -4.07 -4.14
CA VAL A 535 1.93 -5.28 -4.40
C VAL A 535 2.70 -6.54 -4.03
N GLN A 536 4.01 -6.61 -4.32
CA GLN A 536 4.83 -7.74 -3.91
C GLN A 536 5.03 -7.84 -2.39
N MET A 537 5.23 -6.70 -1.72
CA MET A 537 5.25 -6.67 -0.26
C MET A 537 3.92 -7.15 0.34
N ARG A 538 2.79 -6.80 -0.28
CA ARG A 538 1.46 -7.27 0.15
C ARG A 538 1.23 -8.75 -0.13
N GLN A 539 1.75 -9.30 -1.23
CA GLN A 539 1.72 -10.76 -1.44
C GLN A 539 2.45 -11.48 -0.30
N LEU A 540 3.66 -11.04 0.04
CA LEU A 540 4.42 -11.63 1.14
C LEU A 540 3.71 -11.47 2.48
N TRP A 541 3.14 -10.29 2.75
CA TRP A 541 2.33 -10.04 3.94
C TRP A 541 1.18 -11.06 4.08
N ARG A 542 0.44 -11.32 3.00
CA ARG A 542 -0.63 -12.33 2.98
C ARG A 542 -0.11 -13.74 3.18
N PHE A 543 1.03 -14.05 2.54
CA PHE A 543 1.67 -15.35 2.69
C PHE A 543 2.05 -15.59 4.15
N CYS A 544 2.70 -14.62 4.81
CA CYS A 544 3.10 -14.72 6.22
C CYS A 544 1.93 -14.99 7.17
N ARG A 545 0.76 -14.39 6.90
CA ARG A 545 -0.48 -14.62 7.66
C ARG A 545 -1.08 -16.01 7.43
N GLY A 546 -0.82 -16.61 6.27
CA GLY A 546 -1.49 -17.82 5.82
C GLY A 546 -2.77 -17.55 5.02
N ASP A 547 -3.06 -16.29 4.68
CA ASP A 547 -4.20 -15.92 3.82
C ASP A 547 -4.06 -16.50 2.40
N VAL A 548 -2.82 -16.71 1.95
CA VAL A 548 -2.48 -17.28 0.64
C VAL A 548 -1.40 -18.36 0.81
N GLN A 549 -1.42 -19.36 -0.07
CA GLN A 549 -0.55 -20.53 0.05
C GLN A 549 0.73 -20.43 -0.77
N PHE A 550 0.77 -19.51 -1.75
CA PHE A 550 1.87 -19.41 -2.71
C PHE A 550 2.43 -17.99 -2.79
N PHE A 551 3.76 -17.88 -2.75
CA PHE A 551 4.51 -16.66 -3.03
C PHE A 551 5.15 -16.81 -4.41
N HIS A 552 5.07 -15.78 -5.24
CA HIS A 552 5.60 -15.79 -6.61
C HIS A 552 6.36 -14.49 -6.85
N GLY A 553 7.66 -14.59 -7.10
CA GLY A 553 8.46 -13.40 -7.36
C GLY A 553 8.08 -12.71 -8.67
N PHE A 554 8.30 -11.40 -8.72
CA PHE A 554 7.94 -10.56 -9.85
C PHE A 554 8.91 -10.78 -11.02
N VAL A 555 8.35 -11.08 -12.19
CA VAL A 555 9.11 -11.26 -13.43
C VAL A 555 8.57 -10.39 -14.55
N THR A 556 9.47 -9.89 -15.39
CA THR A 556 9.07 -9.25 -16.65
C THR A 556 9.20 -10.24 -17.80
N ARG A 557 8.33 -10.09 -18.81
CA ARG A 557 8.48 -10.78 -20.09
C ARG A 557 9.41 -10.00 -20.98
#